data_AF-A0A6B3EG12-F1
#
_entry.id   AF-A0A6B3EG12-F1
#
_cell.length_a   1.000
_cell.length_b   1.000
_cell.length_c   1.000
_cell.angle_alpha   90.00
_cell.angle_beta   90.00
_cell.angle_gamma   90.00
#
_symmetry.space_group_name_H-M   'P 1'
#
loop_
_entity.id
_entity.type
_entity.pdbx_description
1 polymer ?
#
loop_
_entity_poly.entity_id
_entity_poly.type
_entity_poly.pdbx_seq_one_letter_code
_entity_poly.pdbx_strand_id
1 'polypeptide(L)' 'RRAFEPGCSVGELTRRLADRCERLLATDRVPDAVAQAREATRGLDHVEVALLTVPEEWPEGEFDLVVLSELLYYF' A
#
# COMPACT_ATOMS: atom_id res chain seq x y z
N ARG A 1 0.79 -5.76 -13.98
CA ARG A 1 1.96 -5.36 -13.15
C ARG A 1 1.57 -5.38 -11.68
N ARG A 2 2.40 -5.98 -10.83
CA ARG A 2 2.25 -6.07 -9.37
C ARG A 2 3.02 -4.93 -8.71
N ALA A 3 2.34 -4.13 -7.89
CA ALA A 3 2.92 -2.95 -7.25
C ALA A 3 2.88 -3.03 -5.71
N PHE A 4 3.81 -2.35 -5.06
CA PHE A 4 3.90 -2.20 -3.61
C PHE A 4 3.95 -0.72 -3.22
N GLU A 5 3.13 -0.35 -2.24
CA GLU A 5 3.07 0.99 -1.65
C GLU A 5 3.18 0.88 -0.12
N PRO A 6 4.38 1.03 0.47
CA PRO A 6 4.51 1.15 1.92
C PRO A 6 4.23 2.59 2.36
N GLY A 7 3.46 2.74 3.44
CA GLY A 7 2.99 4.03 3.96
C GLY A 7 1.73 4.53 3.24
N CYS A 8 0.70 3.70 3.12
CA CYS A 8 -0.49 4.02 2.34
C CYS A 8 -1.42 5.07 2.97
N SER A 9 -1.24 5.40 4.25
CA SER A 9 -2.07 6.37 4.97
C SER A 9 -3.56 6.05 4.77
N VAL A 10 -4.39 7.05 4.45
CA VAL A 10 -5.84 6.92 4.24
C VAL A 10 -6.23 6.33 2.86
N GLY A 11 -5.26 5.93 2.03
CA GLY A 11 -5.50 5.24 0.75
C GLY A 11 -5.79 6.15 -0.46
N GLU A 12 -5.51 7.45 -0.40
CA GLU A 12 -5.70 8.36 -1.55
C GLU A 12 -4.77 8.00 -2.72
N LEU A 13 -3.48 7.81 -2.46
CA LEU A 13 -2.53 7.40 -3.50
C LEU A 13 -2.79 5.95 -3.93
N THR A 14 -3.11 5.06 -2.99
CA THR A 14 -3.51 3.67 -3.26
C THR A 14 -4.60 3.58 -4.32
N ARG A 15 -5.68 4.36 -4.21
CA ARG A 15 -6.75 4.39 -5.23
C ARG A 15 -6.23 4.78 -6.62
N ARG A 16 -5.36 5.79 -6.70
CA ARG A 16 -4.79 6.25 -7.98
C ARG A 16 -3.83 5.23 -8.60
N LEU A 17 -3.11 4.48 -7.76
CA LEU A 17 -2.25 3.39 -8.19
C LEU A 17 -3.06 2.18 -8.67
N ALA A 18 -4.21 1.91 -8.03
CA ALA A 18 -5.07 0.78 -8.37
C ALA A 18 -5.52 0.80 -9.84
N ASP A 19 -5.80 1.97 -10.43
CA ASP A 19 -6.18 2.12 -11.84
C ASP A 19 -5.06 1.72 -12.83
N ARG A 20 -3.82 1.58 -12.35
CA ARG A 20 -2.63 1.32 -13.17
C ARG A 20 -1.96 -0.01 -12.87
N CYS A 21 -2.50 -0.77 -11.91
CA CYS A 21 -1.90 -2.01 -11.42
C CYS A 21 -2.87 -3.18 -11.61
N GLU A 22 -2.34 -4.36 -11.90
CA GLU A 22 -3.13 -5.60 -11.92
C GLU A 22 -3.27 -6.19 -10.52
N ARG A 23 -2.30 -5.92 -9.65
CA ARG A 23 -2.32 -6.22 -8.21
C ARG A 23 -1.56 -5.13 -7.48
N LEU A 24 -2.11 -4.63 -6.39
CA LEU A 24 -1.49 -3.62 -5.55
C LEU A 24 -1.51 -4.09 -4.11
N LEU A 25 -0.34 -4.18 -3.49
CA LEU A 25 -0.21 -4.31 -2.04
C LEU A 25 0.09 -2.93 -1.46
N ALA A 26 -0.78 -2.44 -0.60
CA ALA A 26 -0.62 -1.19 0.13
C ALA A 26 -0.49 -1.51 1.62
N THR A 27 0.47 -0.90 2.31
CA THR A 27 0.68 -1.18 3.73
C THR A 27 0.88 0.07 4.54
N ASP A 28 0.54 0.02 5.82
CA ASP A 28 0.88 1.05 6.78
C ASP A 28 1.20 0.40 8.13
N ARG A 29 1.95 1.11 8.98
CA ARG A 29 2.24 0.69 10.36
C ARG A 29 1.13 1.11 11.33
N VAL A 30 0.25 2.02 10.93
CA VAL A 30 -0.84 2.55 11.76
C VAL A 30 -2.14 1.78 11.49
N PRO A 31 -2.70 1.04 12.46
CA PRO A 31 -3.93 0.26 12.27
C PRO A 31 -5.13 1.09 11.77
N ASP A 32 -5.27 2.33 12.26
CA ASP A 32 -6.34 3.23 11.83
C ASP A 32 -6.19 3.64 10.36
N ALA A 33 -4.96 3.88 9.90
CA ALA A 33 -4.68 4.17 8.49
C ALA A 33 -5.04 2.96 7.61
N VAL A 34 -4.63 1.75 8.02
CA VAL A 34 -5.01 0.50 7.34
C VAL A 34 -6.52 0.34 7.24
N ALA A 35 -7.28 0.62 8.31
CA ALA A 35 -8.73 0.55 8.28
C ALA A 35 -9.35 1.57 7.30
N GLN A 36 -8.83 2.80 7.29
CA GLN A 36 -9.29 3.85 6.37
C GLN A 36 -8.93 3.57 4.91
N ALA A 37 -7.73 3.05 4.64
CA ALA A 37 -7.32 2.65 3.31
C ALA A 37 -8.18 1.48 2.77
N ARG A 38 -8.46 0.46 3.60
CA ARG A 38 -9.40 -0.63 3.24
C ARG A 38 -10.78 -0.12 2.86
N GLU A 39 -11.26 0.86 3.62
CA GLU A 39 -12.53 1.52 3.35
C GLU A 39 -12.50 2.27 2.02
N ALA A 40 -11.44 3.05 1.79
CA ALA A 40 -11.24 3.85 0.59
C ALA A 40 -11.07 3.00 -0.68
N THR A 41 -10.54 1.79 -0.56
CA THR A 41 -10.30 0.87 -1.69
C THR A 41 -11.35 -0.23 -1.79
N ARG A 42 -12.46 -0.13 -1.05
CA ARG A 42 -13.53 -1.13 -1.10
C ARG A 42 -14.08 -1.27 -2.53
N GLY A 43 -14.17 -2.51 -3.01
CA GLY A 43 -14.63 -2.83 -4.36
C GLY A 43 -13.51 -2.88 -5.41
N LEU A 44 -12.26 -2.61 -5.01
CA LEU A 44 -11.07 -2.83 -5.82
C LEU A 44 -10.45 -4.18 -5.41
N ASP A 45 -10.99 -5.28 -5.94
CA ASP A 45 -10.63 -6.65 -5.53
C ASP A 45 -9.15 -7.02 -5.77
N HIS A 46 -8.45 -6.23 -6.58
CA HIS A 46 -7.02 -6.38 -6.86
C HIS A 46 -6.11 -5.58 -5.92
N VAL A 47 -6.70 -4.86 -4.95
CA VAL A 47 -5.97 -4.09 -3.93
C VAL A 47 -6.01 -4.85 -2.60
N GLU A 48 -4.85 -5.19 -2.09
CA GLU A 48 -4.67 -5.72 -0.74
C GLU A 48 -4.12 -4.60 0.16
N VAL A 49 -4.76 -4.42 1.32
CA VAL A 49 -4.30 -3.48 2.35
C VAL A 49 -3.98 -4.23 3.63
N ALA A 50 -2.72 -4.16 4.08
CA ALA A 50 -2.22 -4.89 5.23
C ALA A 50 -1.47 -4.01 6.23
N LEU A 51 -1.46 -4.43 7.50
CA LEU A 51 -0.59 -3.85 8.52
C LEU A 51 0.81 -4.44 8.35
N LEU A 52 1.80 -3.61 8.05
CA LEU A 52 3.19 -4.01 7.86
C LEU A 52 4.10 -2.78 8.05
N THR A 53 5.20 -2.96 8.78
CA THR A 53 6.11 -1.86 9.14
C THR A 53 7.43 -1.96 8.38
N VAL A 54 7.64 -1.08 7.39
CA VAL A 54 8.95 -0.89 6.74
C VAL A 54 9.83 0.04 7.59
N PRO A 55 11.14 -0.22 7.74
CA PRO A 55 11.95 -1.25 7.07
C PRO A 55 12.03 -2.61 7.79
N GLU A 56 11.43 -2.77 8.97
CA GLU A 56 11.52 -3.99 9.78
C GLU A 56 10.93 -5.22 9.07
N GLU A 57 9.88 -5.01 8.29
CA GLU A 57 9.14 -6.03 7.56
C GLU A 57 9.07 -5.65 6.08
N TRP A 58 9.16 -6.66 5.22
CA TRP A 58 8.98 -6.53 3.78
C TRP A 58 8.10 -7.68 3.26
N PRO A 59 7.20 -7.42 2.29
CA PRO A 59 6.42 -8.47 1.69
C PRO A 59 7.29 -9.38 0.82
N GLU A 60 6.97 -10.68 0.82
CA GLU A 60 7.64 -11.64 -0.04
C GLU A 60 7.26 -11.47 -1.52
N GLY A 61 8.15 -11.96 -2.39
CA GLY A 61 7.96 -11.99 -3.84
C GLY A 61 8.47 -10.76 -4.57
N GLU A 62 8.19 -10.70 -5.87
CA GLU A 62 8.67 -9.66 -6.77
C GLU A 62 7.58 -8.61 -7.07
N PHE A 63 8.03 -7.37 -7.27
CA PHE A 63 7.18 -6.25 -7.64
C PHE A 63 7.78 -5.55 -8.85
N ASP A 64 6.92 -5.22 -9.82
CA ASP A 64 7.32 -4.45 -11.00
C ASP A 64 7.47 -2.95 -10.67
N LEU A 65 6.89 -2.51 -9.55
CA LEU A 65 6.84 -1.14 -9.09
C LEU A 65 6.79 -1.08 -7.56
N VAL A 66 7.66 -0.28 -6.95
CA VAL A 66 7.57 0.10 -5.54
C VAL A 66 7.46 1.62 -5.47
N VAL A 67 6.43 2.14 -4.81
CA VAL A 67 6.17 3.59 -4.70
C VAL A 67 6.40 4.05 -3.27
N LEU A 68 7.42 4.87 -3.07
CA LEU A 68 7.76 5.48 -1.79
C LEU A 68 7.41 6.98 -1.88
N SER A 69 6.26 7.37 -1.35
CA SER A 69 5.77 8.76 -1.40
C SER A 69 6.16 9.54 -0.15
N GLU A 70 5.61 9.15 1.00
CA GLU A 70 5.70 9.87 2.28
C GLU A 70 6.24 8.94 3.38
N LEU A 71 7.33 8.24 3.10
CA LEU A 71 7.90 7.22 4.00
C LEU A 71 9.37 7.45 4.32
N LEU A 72 10.17 7.85 3.32
CA LEU A 72 11.64 7.79 3.40
C LEU A 72 12.29 8.75 4.41
N TYR A 73 11.60 9.80 4.84
CA TYR A 73 12.13 10.77 5.80
C TYR A 73 11.86 10.42 7.27
N TYR A 74 11.23 9.27 7.54
CA TYR A 74 11.00 8.76 8.90
C TYR A 74 12.11 7.85 9.42
N PHE A 75 13.21 7.70 8.68
CA PHE A 75 14.34 6.82 9.00
C PHE A 75 15.67 7.58 8.97
#